data_AF-A0A2W2MZ12-F1
#
_entry.id   AF-A0A2W2MZ12-F1
#
_cell.length_a   1.000
_cell.length_b   1.000
_cell.length_c   1.000
_cell.angle_alpha   90.00
_cell.angle_beta   90.00
_cell.angle_gamma   90.00
#
_symmetry.space_group_name_H-M   'P 1'
#
loop_
_entity.id
_entity.type
_entity.pdbx_description
1 polymer ?
#
loop_
_entity_poly.entity_id
_entity_poly.type
_entity_poly.pdbx_seq_one_letter_code
_entity_poly.pdbx_strand_id
1 'polypeptide(L)'
;MHACAVTDVIRTLGSSPRGLSSATARTRLRARGPNELPPARGPAVWRQLAGQFTDLFAVVLMVASAITFVAYALQDPRDPGTLQLAVPITAVRVLAIDLGSDVLPALALGAEPPESDVMDRPPRPRTERLFSRTVVRRIAFLGGIQALGVCAVFFWHIHASGIPYADFTAGNPVYREAITMVQAGIVVSQFFNALAVRTERESVFRAGVFGNPWLIAAGLFGLALMAAISYLPLLQSVFHTAPLTAGDWALLAAVGVLPLAADEVRKLRLRGRTARPEGDVR
;
A
#
# COMPACT_ATOMS: atom_id res chain seq x y z
N MET A 1 -20.66 31.99 9.20
CA MET A 1 -20.28 33.04 8.22
C MET A 1 -20.57 32.66 6.75
N HIS A 2 -21.15 31.49 6.42
CA HIS A 2 -21.33 31.07 5.02
C HIS A 2 -22.53 31.70 4.29
N ALA A 3 -23.25 32.64 4.92
CA ALA A 3 -24.40 33.34 4.34
C ALA A 3 -24.38 34.86 4.59
N CYS A 4 -23.24 35.42 5.01
CA CYS A 4 -23.12 36.86 5.26
C CYS A 4 -22.77 37.60 3.96
N ALA A 5 -23.30 38.82 3.79
CA ALA A 5 -22.92 39.68 2.68
C ALA A 5 -21.41 40.00 2.74
N VAL A 6 -20.76 40.15 1.58
CA VAL A 6 -19.31 40.38 1.47
C VAL A 6 -18.86 41.58 2.31
N THR A 7 -19.66 42.64 2.34
CA THR A 7 -19.44 43.84 3.15
C THR A 7 -19.44 43.57 4.66
N ASP A 8 -20.28 42.65 5.11
CA ASP A 8 -20.33 42.24 6.53
C ASP A 8 -19.08 41.46 6.90
N VAL A 9 -18.66 40.54 6.04
CA VAL A 9 -17.43 39.75 6.24
C VAL A 9 -16.20 40.67 6.29
N ILE A 10 -16.10 41.63 5.36
CA ILE A 10 -14.99 42.61 5.32
C ILE A 10 -14.94 43.43 6.62
N ARG A 11 -16.11 43.90 7.08
CA ARG A 11 -16.23 44.68 8.31
C ARG A 11 -15.89 43.84 9.55
N THR A 12 -16.42 42.63 9.68
CA THR A 12 -16.15 41.74 10.82
C THR A 12 -14.69 41.32 10.89
N LEU A 13 -14.02 41.12 9.75
CA LEU A 13 -12.59 40.76 9.70
C LEU A 13 -11.65 41.99 9.76
N GLY A 14 -12.21 43.20 9.84
CA GLY A 14 -11.47 44.46 9.79
C GLY A 14 -10.55 44.52 8.56
N SER A 15 -11.07 44.11 7.41
CA SER A 15 -10.35 44.08 6.12
C SER A 15 -10.87 45.20 5.21
N SER A 16 -10.31 45.31 4.01
CA SER A 16 -10.81 46.20 2.96
C SER A 16 -11.13 45.39 1.69
N PRO A 17 -11.89 45.95 0.72
CA PRO A 17 -12.12 45.31 -0.58
C PRO A 17 -10.83 45.04 -1.37
N ARG A 18 -9.74 45.79 -1.08
CA ARG A 18 -8.41 45.58 -1.67
C ARG A 18 -7.49 44.70 -0.80
N GLY A 19 -8.03 44.09 0.25
CA GLY A 19 -7.26 43.32 1.23
C GLY A 19 -6.63 44.17 2.33
N LEU A 20 -5.68 43.59 3.06
CA LEU A 20 -4.95 44.25 4.14
C LEU A 20 -3.70 44.96 3.61
N SER A 21 -3.33 46.09 4.21
CA SER A 21 -2.04 46.71 3.94
C SER A 21 -0.89 45.82 4.42
N SER A 22 0.26 45.91 3.75
CA SER A 22 1.47 45.12 4.07
C SER A 22 1.96 45.33 5.51
N ALA A 23 1.72 46.52 6.07
CA ALA A 23 2.03 46.86 7.46
C ALA A 23 1.07 46.15 8.43
N THR A 24 -0.25 46.24 8.20
CA THR A 24 -1.27 45.59 9.04
C THR A 24 -1.16 44.07 8.98
N ALA A 25 -0.87 43.49 7.80
CA ALA A 25 -0.62 42.07 7.64
C ALA A 25 0.58 41.61 8.48
N ARG A 26 1.70 42.36 8.46
CA ARG A 26 2.88 42.07 9.29
C ARG A 26 2.59 42.15 10.79
N THR A 27 1.82 43.15 11.21
CA THR A 27 1.40 43.28 12.61
C THR A 27 0.53 42.11 13.05
N ARG A 28 -0.45 41.70 12.22
CA ARG A 28 -1.30 40.53 12.50
C ARG A 28 -0.50 39.23 12.52
N LEU A 29 0.44 39.06 11.60
CA LEU A 29 1.32 37.89 11.54
C LEU A 29 2.20 37.78 12.81
N ARG A 30 2.75 38.90 13.30
CA ARG A 30 3.53 38.92 14.55
C ARG A 30 2.68 38.60 15.78
N ALA A 31 1.43 39.08 15.81
CA ALA A 31 0.55 38.91 16.95
C ALA A 31 -0.14 37.53 17.01
N ARG A 32 -0.48 36.95 15.85
CA ARG A 32 -1.25 35.69 15.76
C ARG A 32 -0.48 34.51 15.21
N GLY A 33 0.75 34.73 14.74
CA GLY A 33 1.54 33.72 14.05
C GLY A 33 1.12 33.54 12.58
N PRO A 34 1.82 32.66 11.84
CA PRO A 34 1.41 32.25 10.51
C PRO A 34 0.02 31.60 10.56
N ASN A 35 -0.78 31.76 9.49
CA ASN A 35 -2.10 31.17 9.36
C ASN A 35 -2.00 29.67 9.04
N GLU A 36 -1.35 28.93 9.94
CA GLU A 36 -1.16 27.49 9.87
C GLU A 36 -2.11 26.84 10.87
N LEU A 37 -2.83 25.81 10.42
CA LEU A 37 -3.61 24.99 11.33
C LEU A 37 -2.63 24.26 12.26
N PRO A 38 -2.90 24.18 13.58
CA PRO A 38 -2.09 23.36 14.47
C PRO A 38 -2.03 21.96 13.87
N PRO A 39 -0.84 21.35 13.73
CA PRO A 39 -0.75 19.99 13.24
C PRO A 39 -1.66 19.14 14.12
N ALA A 40 -2.64 18.48 13.52
CA ALA A 40 -3.52 17.58 14.25
C ALA A 40 -2.60 16.59 14.98
N ARG A 41 -2.69 16.52 16.31
CA ARG A 41 -1.93 15.54 17.09
C ARG A 41 -2.37 14.16 16.60
N GLY A 42 -1.59 13.56 15.72
CA GLY A 42 -1.79 12.20 15.26
C GLY A 42 -1.77 11.26 16.46
N PRO A 43 -2.54 10.15 16.42
CA PRO A 43 -2.38 9.12 17.43
C PRO A 43 -0.91 8.69 17.47
N ALA A 44 -0.41 8.41 18.67
CA ALA A 44 0.99 8.05 18.82
C ALA A 44 1.35 6.81 17.98
N VAL A 45 2.56 6.78 17.41
CA VAL A 45 3.01 5.76 16.46
C VAL A 45 2.80 4.34 16.99
N TRP A 46 3.08 4.09 18.27
CA TRP A 46 2.85 2.79 18.93
C TRP A 46 1.38 2.39 19.00
N ARG A 47 0.47 3.35 19.09
CA ARG A 47 -0.98 3.12 19.11
C ARG A 47 -1.53 2.83 17.72
N GLN A 48 -0.96 3.45 16.68
CA GLN A 48 -1.23 3.09 15.28
C GLN A 48 -0.70 1.69 14.98
N LEU A 49 0.51 1.38 15.44
CA LEU A 49 1.12 0.06 15.33
C LEU A 49 0.21 -1.00 15.96
N ALA A 50 -0.17 -0.85 17.23
CA ALA A 50 -1.03 -1.80 17.93
C ALA A 50 -2.39 -2.02 17.25
N GLY A 51 -2.99 -0.97 16.66
CA GLY A 51 -4.24 -1.08 15.91
C GLY A 51 -4.14 -1.97 14.68
N GLN A 52 -2.96 -2.07 14.04
CA GLN A 52 -2.77 -2.96 12.89
C GLN A 52 -2.75 -4.45 13.29
N PHE A 53 -2.36 -4.78 14.52
CA PHE A 53 -2.27 -6.18 14.97
C PHE A 53 -3.64 -6.81 15.25
N THR A 54 -4.65 -6.02 15.66
CA THR A 54 -5.93 -6.58 16.11
C THR A 54 -6.88 -6.89 14.95
N ASP A 55 -7.01 -5.97 13.99
CA ASP A 55 -7.99 -6.10 12.91
C ASP A 55 -7.48 -7.00 11.76
N LEU A 56 -6.20 -6.90 11.41
CA LEU A 56 -5.61 -7.65 10.29
C LEU A 56 -5.45 -9.14 10.64
N PHE A 57 -4.96 -9.43 11.84
CA PHE A 57 -4.75 -10.81 12.31
C PHE A 57 -6.05 -11.61 12.28
N ALA A 58 -7.16 -11.03 12.75
CA ALA A 58 -8.47 -11.69 12.78
C ALA A 58 -8.99 -12.02 11.37
N VAL A 59 -8.89 -11.07 10.42
CA VAL A 59 -9.36 -11.29 9.04
C VAL A 59 -8.48 -12.30 8.32
N VAL A 60 -7.16 -12.24 8.49
CA VAL A 60 -6.22 -13.19 7.87
C VAL A 60 -6.48 -14.62 8.35
N LEU A 61 -6.68 -14.81 9.66
CA LEU A 61 -7.03 -16.12 10.21
C LEU A 61 -8.35 -16.65 9.64
N MET A 62 -9.35 -15.77 9.47
CA MET A 62 -10.65 -16.15 8.90
C MET A 62 -10.53 -16.59 7.43
N VAL A 63 -9.76 -15.87 6.61
CA VAL A 63 -9.54 -16.23 5.19
C VAL A 63 -8.69 -17.49 5.05
N ALA A 64 -7.63 -17.63 5.85
CA ALA A 64 -6.80 -18.84 5.88
C ALA A 64 -7.63 -20.07 6.26
N SER A 65 -8.53 -19.93 7.24
CA SER A 65 -9.49 -20.96 7.61
C SER A 65 -10.43 -21.33 6.45
N ALA A 66 -10.98 -20.34 5.73
CA ALA A 66 -11.89 -20.57 4.61
C ALA A 66 -11.21 -21.28 3.42
N ILE A 67 -10.01 -20.83 3.02
CA ILE A 67 -9.24 -21.44 1.92
C ILE A 67 -8.88 -22.88 2.27
N THR A 68 -8.48 -23.12 3.51
CA THR A 68 -8.16 -24.47 4.01
C THR A 68 -9.38 -25.38 3.96
N PHE A 69 -10.54 -24.89 4.39
CA PHE A 69 -11.77 -25.66 4.35
C PHE A 69 -12.12 -26.09 2.92
N VAL A 70 -11.95 -25.18 1.96
CA VAL A 70 -12.15 -25.47 0.53
C VAL A 70 -11.09 -26.43 0.00
N ALA A 71 -9.81 -26.22 0.33
CA ALA A 71 -8.72 -27.10 -0.10
C ALA A 71 -8.91 -28.53 0.44
N TYR A 72 -9.23 -28.68 1.73
CA TYR A 72 -9.57 -29.96 2.34
C TYR A 72 -10.80 -30.62 1.70
N ALA A 73 -11.83 -29.84 1.35
CA ALA A 73 -13.02 -30.35 0.68
C ALA A 73 -12.71 -30.90 -0.73
N LEU A 74 -11.72 -30.34 -1.41
CA LEU A 74 -11.27 -30.72 -2.76
C LEU A 74 -10.18 -31.80 -2.78
N GLN A 75 -9.56 -32.11 -1.64
CA GLN A 75 -8.43 -33.05 -1.56
C GLN A 75 -8.92 -34.49 -1.36
N ASP A 76 -8.40 -35.42 -2.16
CA ASP A 76 -8.70 -36.86 -2.08
C ASP A 76 -7.39 -37.66 -2.25
N PRO A 77 -6.94 -38.46 -1.26
CA PRO A 77 -7.55 -38.72 0.04
C PRO A 77 -7.40 -37.56 1.03
N ARG A 78 -8.40 -37.44 1.91
CA ARG A 78 -8.44 -36.43 2.99
C ARG A 78 -7.50 -36.82 4.12
N ASP A 79 -6.32 -36.20 4.19
CA ASP A 79 -5.38 -36.39 5.31
C ASP A 79 -5.70 -35.42 6.48
N PRO A 80 -6.12 -35.92 7.65
CA PRO A 80 -6.43 -35.10 8.82
C PRO A 80 -5.23 -34.29 9.36
N GLY A 81 -3.99 -34.72 9.08
CA GLY A 81 -2.77 -34.03 9.53
C GLY A 81 -2.51 -32.70 8.83
N THR A 82 -3.04 -32.52 7.62
CA THR A 82 -2.88 -31.29 6.81
C THR A 82 -3.61 -30.09 7.42
N LEU A 83 -4.74 -30.34 8.09
CA LEU A 83 -5.61 -29.31 8.66
C LEU A 83 -5.07 -28.66 9.95
N GLN A 84 -4.36 -29.42 10.79
CA GLN A 84 -4.10 -28.99 12.17
C GLN A 84 -2.79 -28.23 12.37
N LEU A 85 -1.78 -28.42 11.49
CA LEU A 85 -0.44 -27.82 11.67
C LEU A 85 0.01 -26.95 10.49
N ALA A 86 -0.35 -27.27 9.25
CA ALA A 86 0.18 -26.56 8.09
C ALA A 86 -0.36 -25.13 7.96
N VAL A 87 -1.62 -24.90 8.32
CA VAL A 87 -2.34 -23.64 8.07
C VAL A 87 -1.99 -22.55 9.08
N PRO A 88 -2.04 -22.79 10.40
CA PRO A 88 -1.71 -21.75 11.35
C PRO A 88 -0.26 -21.30 11.20
N ILE A 89 0.65 -22.24 10.96
CA ILE A 89 2.08 -21.94 10.77
C ILE A 89 2.31 -21.15 9.48
N THR A 90 1.69 -21.53 8.37
CA THR A 90 1.83 -20.81 7.10
C THR A 90 1.18 -19.43 7.15
N ALA A 91 0.01 -19.29 7.79
CA ALA A 91 -0.67 -18.02 7.96
C ALA A 91 0.12 -17.07 8.86
N VAL A 92 0.64 -17.56 10.00
CA VAL A 92 1.50 -16.78 10.89
C VAL A 92 2.79 -16.36 10.18
N ARG A 93 3.39 -17.26 9.37
CA ARG A 93 4.58 -16.95 8.55
C ARG A 93 4.30 -15.81 7.57
N VAL A 94 3.24 -15.90 6.78
CA VAL A 94 2.86 -14.86 5.81
C VAL A 94 2.60 -13.55 6.53
N LEU A 95 1.81 -13.57 7.61
CA LEU A 95 1.50 -12.38 8.37
C LEU A 95 2.73 -11.74 9.01
N ALA A 96 3.65 -12.54 9.56
CA ALA A 96 4.87 -12.03 10.16
C ALA A 96 5.75 -11.30 9.13
N ILE A 97 5.80 -11.79 7.90
CA ILE A 97 6.52 -11.15 6.78
C ILE A 97 5.79 -9.87 6.36
N ASP A 98 4.49 -9.95 6.07
CA ASP A 98 3.69 -8.82 5.59
C ASP A 98 3.66 -7.68 6.62
N LEU A 99 3.50 -8.00 7.90
CA LEU A 99 3.54 -7.01 8.98
C LEU A 99 4.92 -6.38 9.11
N GLY A 100 5.98 -7.18 8.98
CA GLY A 100 7.36 -6.68 9.00
C GLY A 100 7.66 -5.72 7.85
N SER A 101 7.13 -6.00 6.65
CA SER A 101 7.36 -5.19 5.45
C SER A 101 6.43 -3.99 5.32
N ASP A 102 5.16 -4.08 5.75
CA ASP A 102 4.12 -3.11 5.37
C ASP A 102 3.85 -2.04 6.44
N VAL A 103 4.20 -2.31 7.70
CA VAL A 103 4.04 -1.34 8.81
C VAL A 103 4.83 -0.06 8.54
N LEU A 104 6.10 -0.18 8.14
CA LEU A 104 6.96 0.98 7.96
C LEU A 104 6.53 1.85 6.77
N PRO A 105 6.23 1.29 5.58
CA PRO A 105 5.68 2.08 4.47
C PRO A 105 4.36 2.76 4.84
N ALA A 106 3.47 2.10 5.58
CA ALA A 106 2.21 2.69 6.02
C ALA A 106 2.42 3.93 6.92
N LEU A 107 3.38 3.86 7.85
CA LEU A 107 3.76 5.00 8.69
C LEU A 107 4.43 6.11 7.86
N ALA A 108 5.29 5.74 6.90
CA ALA A 108 5.97 6.69 6.03
C ALA A 108 5.01 7.44 5.10
N LEU A 109 3.97 6.78 4.59
CA LEU A 109 2.87 7.41 3.84
C LEU A 109 2.06 8.38 4.70
N GLY A 110 1.98 8.17 6.02
CA GLY A 110 1.35 9.11 6.94
C GLY A 110 2.11 10.44 7.08
N ALA A 111 3.39 10.47 6.72
CA ALA A 111 4.24 11.66 6.71
C ALA A 111 4.35 12.32 5.32
N GLU A 112 3.53 11.89 4.35
CA GLU A 112 3.56 12.42 2.99
C GLU A 112 3.08 13.89 2.94
N PRO A 113 3.81 14.79 2.25
CA PRO A 113 3.35 16.15 2.03
C PRO A 113 2.00 16.21 1.30
N PRO A 114 1.17 17.24 1.57
CA PRO A 114 -0.11 17.41 0.89
C PRO A 114 0.05 17.67 -0.61
N GLU A 115 -0.92 17.19 -1.41
CA GLU A 115 -0.95 17.43 -2.86
C GLU A 115 -1.08 18.94 -3.18
N SER A 116 -0.47 19.38 -4.29
CA SER A 116 -0.40 20.80 -4.66
C SER A 116 -1.77 21.43 -4.90
N ASP A 117 -2.74 20.65 -5.35
CA ASP A 117 -4.12 21.06 -5.66
C ASP A 117 -5.09 20.82 -4.49
N VAL A 118 -4.60 20.53 -3.28
CA VAL A 118 -5.46 20.23 -2.12
C VAL A 118 -6.36 21.41 -1.75
N MET A 119 -5.87 22.64 -1.90
CA MET A 119 -6.58 23.87 -1.54
C MET A 119 -7.59 24.32 -2.60
N ASP A 120 -7.46 23.84 -3.83
CA ASP A 120 -8.37 24.14 -4.94
C ASP A 120 -9.63 23.25 -4.91
N ARG A 121 -9.63 22.23 -4.04
CA ARG A 121 -10.70 21.25 -3.92
C ARG A 121 -11.70 21.69 -2.84
N PRO A 122 -13.01 21.51 -3.05
CA PRO A 122 -14.01 21.80 -2.03
C PRO A 122 -13.83 20.86 -0.81
N PRO A 123 -14.19 21.31 0.41
CA PRO A 123 -14.10 20.49 1.61
C PRO A 123 -14.87 19.17 1.48
N ARG A 124 -14.28 18.08 1.97
CA ARG A 124 -14.87 16.74 1.90
C ARG A 124 -16.18 16.67 2.72
N PRO A 125 -17.30 16.16 2.17
CA PRO A 125 -18.56 16.06 2.91
C PRO A 125 -18.45 15.03 4.04
N ARG A 126 -19.06 15.33 5.21
CA ARG A 126 -18.98 14.47 6.42
C ARG A 126 -19.56 13.07 6.24
N THR A 127 -20.42 12.88 5.25
CA THR A 127 -21.08 11.61 4.94
C THR A 127 -20.28 10.72 3.98
N GLU A 128 -19.17 11.23 3.45
CA GLU A 128 -18.35 10.45 2.53
C GLU A 128 -17.60 9.34 3.26
N ARG A 129 -17.81 8.09 2.82
CA ARG A 129 -17.15 6.93 3.39
C ARG A 129 -15.68 6.90 2.98
N LEU A 130 -14.80 6.49 3.91
CA LEU A 130 -13.39 6.24 3.62
C LEU A 130 -13.24 5.17 2.52
N PHE A 131 -13.99 4.07 2.65
CA PHE A 131 -14.11 3.02 1.64
C PHE A 131 -15.20 3.35 0.63
N SER A 132 -14.89 4.22 -0.31
CA SER A 132 -15.76 4.47 -1.46
C SER A 132 -15.62 3.34 -2.49
N ARG A 133 -16.65 3.16 -3.35
CA ARG A 133 -16.60 2.19 -4.46
C ARG A 133 -15.38 2.42 -5.37
N THR A 134 -14.94 3.67 -5.50
CA THR A 134 -13.74 4.03 -6.27
C THR A 134 -12.46 3.51 -5.63
N VAL A 135 -12.32 3.67 -4.30
CA VAL A 135 -11.18 3.16 -3.53
C VAL A 135 -11.15 1.63 -3.57
N VAL A 136 -12.27 0.97 -3.32
CA VAL A 136 -12.38 -0.50 -3.37
C VAL A 136 -12.02 -1.03 -4.75
N ARG A 137 -12.49 -0.39 -5.83
CA ARG A 137 -12.11 -0.78 -7.20
C ARG A 137 -10.62 -0.59 -7.47
N ARG A 138 -9.98 0.44 -6.91
CA ARG A 138 -8.53 0.66 -7.02
C ARG A 138 -7.76 -0.46 -6.29
N ILE A 139 -8.16 -0.80 -5.07
CA ILE A 139 -7.57 -1.90 -4.29
C ILE A 139 -7.72 -3.22 -5.04
N ALA A 140 -8.92 -3.55 -5.51
CA ALA A 140 -9.17 -4.77 -6.26
C ALA A 140 -8.37 -4.83 -7.58
N PHE A 141 -8.21 -3.70 -8.26
CA PHE A 141 -7.43 -3.62 -9.48
C PHE A 141 -5.93 -3.84 -9.25
N LEU A 142 -5.32 -3.11 -8.29
CA LEU A 142 -3.89 -3.23 -8.00
C LEU A 142 -3.56 -4.58 -7.34
N GLY A 143 -4.36 -4.98 -6.35
CA GLY A 143 -4.22 -6.28 -5.69
C GLY A 143 -4.46 -7.45 -6.64
N GLY A 144 -5.39 -7.31 -7.59
CA GLY A 144 -5.62 -8.33 -8.63
C GLY A 144 -4.40 -8.52 -9.54
N ILE A 145 -3.76 -7.43 -9.97
CA ILE A 145 -2.52 -7.50 -10.76
C ILE A 145 -1.40 -8.19 -9.97
N GLN A 146 -1.25 -7.83 -8.70
CA GLN A 146 -0.24 -8.44 -7.82
C GLN A 146 -0.51 -9.95 -7.61
N ALA A 147 -1.75 -10.32 -7.30
CA ALA A 147 -2.14 -11.72 -7.12
C ALA A 147 -1.88 -12.55 -8.39
N LEU A 148 -2.29 -12.04 -9.55
CA LEU A 148 -2.04 -12.71 -10.83
C LEU A 148 -0.55 -12.81 -11.15
N GLY A 149 0.23 -11.74 -10.91
CA GLY A 149 1.66 -11.72 -11.16
C GLY A 149 2.42 -12.73 -10.30
N VAL A 150 2.12 -12.78 -9.01
CA VAL A 150 2.76 -13.71 -8.08
C VAL A 150 2.33 -15.15 -8.33
N CYS A 151 1.04 -15.39 -8.63
CA CYS A 151 0.57 -16.71 -9.06
C CYS A 151 1.26 -17.17 -10.36
N ALA A 152 1.44 -16.27 -11.32
CA ALA A 152 2.14 -16.60 -12.57
C ALA A 152 3.59 -16.99 -12.31
N VAL A 153 4.31 -16.27 -11.44
CA VAL A 153 5.67 -16.64 -11.02
C VAL A 153 5.71 -18.02 -10.37
N PHE A 154 4.75 -18.33 -9.48
CA PHE A 154 4.65 -19.62 -8.82
C PHE A 154 4.49 -20.78 -9.83
N PHE A 155 3.51 -20.68 -10.74
CA PHE A 155 3.29 -21.72 -11.75
C PHE A 155 4.44 -21.81 -12.76
N TRP A 156 5.01 -20.67 -13.15
CA TRP A 156 6.16 -20.63 -14.04
C TRP A 156 7.37 -21.33 -13.42
N HIS A 157 7.67 -21.08 -12.15
CA HIS A 157 8.80 -21.70 -11.45
C HIS A 157 8.62 -23.22 -11.33
N ILE A 158 7.41 -23.68 -10.98
CA ILE A 158 7.10 -25.13 -10.96
C ILE A 158 7.30 -25.74 -12.35
N HIS A 159 6.75 -25.11 -13.39
CA HIS A 159 6.88 -25.62 -14.75
C HIS A 159 8.35 -25.63 -15.22
N ALA A 160 9.12 -24.59 -14.91
CA ALA A 160 10.53 -24.47 -15.26
C ALA A 160 11.42 -25.51 -14.54
N SER A 161 11.03 -25.93 -13.33
CA SER A 161 11.74 -26.98 -12.57
C SER A 161 11.63 -28.38 -13.19
N GLY A 162 10.68 -28.60 -14.11
CA GLY A 162 10.47 -29.89 -14.78
C GLY A 162 9.88 -30.98 -13.90
N ILE A 163 9.50 -30.69 -12.65
CA ILE A 163 8.91 -31.65 -11.72
C ILE A 163 7.42 -31.85 -12.07
N PRO A 164 6.94 -33.10 -12.23
CA PRO A 164 5.51 -33.35 -12.36
C PRO A 164 4.73 -32.82 -11.17
N TYR A 165 3.56 -32.21 -11.41
CA TYR A 165 2.73 -31.64 -10.33
C TYR A 165 2.39 -32.66 -9.22
N ALA A 166 2.35 -33.96 -9.54
CA ALA A 166 2.12 -35.03 -8.58
C ALA A 166 3.24 -35.20 -7.54
N ASP A 167 4.49 -34.85 -7.91
CA ASP A 167 5.67 -35.00 -7.05
C ASP A 167 6.02 -33.68 -6.31
N PHE A 168 5.23 -32.62 -6.53
CA PHE A 168 5.38 -31.33 -5.87
C PHE A 168 4.87 -31.41 -4.41
N THR A 169 5.70 -31.96 -3.53
CA THR A 169 5.41 -32.15 -2.11
C THR A 169 6.27 -31.23 -1.22
N ALA A 170 5.82 -30.99 0.01
CA ALA A 170 6.50 -30.12 0.98
C ALA A 170 7.94 -30.55 1.33
N GLY A 171 8.31 -31.80 1.04
CA GLY A 171 9.68 -32.31 1.21
C GLY A 171 10.65 -31.84 0.12
N ASN A 172 10.16 -31.36 -1.02
CA ASN A 172 11.01 -30.96 -2.14
C ASN A 172 11.63 -29.57 -1.88
N PRO A 173 12.95 -29.36 -2.12
CA PRO A 173 13.55 -28.03 -2.06
C PRO A 173 12.84 -27.01 -2.96
N VAL A 174 12.36 -27.42 -4.14
CA VAL A 174 11.64 -26.56 -5.11
C VAL A 174 10.33 -26.03 -4.53
N TYR A 175 9.67 -26.78 -3.64
CA TYR A 175 8.47 -26.29 -2.94
C TYR A 175 8.80 -25.09 -2.05
N ARG A 176 9.91 -25.16 -1.30
CA ARG A 176 10.37 -24.06 -0.43
C ARG A 176 10.82 -22.85 -1.25
N GLU A 177 11.48 -23.06 -2.38
CA GLU A 177 11.84 -22.01 -3.34
C GLU A 177 10.60 -21.30 -3.88
N ALA A 178 9.62 -22.04 -4.38
CA ALA A 178 8.37 -21.50 -4.92
C ALA A 178 7.61 -20.64 -3.90
N ILE A 179 7.46 -21.10 -2.65
CA ILE A 179 6.81 -20.31 -1.59
C ILE A 179 7.62 -19.06 -1.25
N THR A 180 8.95 -19.17 -1.23
CA THR A 180 9.81 -18.02 -0.95
C THR A 180 9.72 -16.98 -2.06
N MET A 181 9.65 -17.41 -3.34
CA MET A 181 9.41 -16.52 -4.48
C MET A 181 8.07 -15.82 -4.38
N VAL A 182 7.01 -16.52 -3.95
CA VAL A 182 5.68 -15.93 -3.75
C VAL A 182 5.74 -14.83 -2.68
N GLN A 183 6.34 -15.12 -1.52
CA GLN A 183 6.46 -14.17 -0.43
C GLN A 183 7.33 -12.97 -0.79
N ALA A 184 8.49 -13.22 -1.41
CA ALA A 184 9.37 -12.15 -1.88
C ALA A 184 8.68 -11.31 -2.96
N GLY A 185 7.93 -11.93 -3.87
CA GLY A 185 7.15 -11.25 -4.89
C GLY A 185 6.09 -10.32 -4.32
N ILE A 186 5.41 -10.73 -3.24
CA ILE A 186 4.47 -9.88 -2.50
C ILE A 186 5.22 -8.68 -1.92
N VAL A 187 6.29 -8.89 -1.13
CA VAL A 187 7.05 -7.80 -0.49
C VAL A 187 7.59 -6.80 -1.51
N VAL A 188 8.17 -7.31 -2.61
CA VAL A 188 8.68 -6.48 -3.71
C VAL A 188 7.54 -5.69 -4.37
N SER A 189 6.40 -6.33 -4.63
CA SER A 189 5.23 -5.65 -5.21
C SER A 189 4.66 -4.60 -4.27
N GLN A 190 4.64 -4.84 -2.95
CA GLN A 190 4.16 -3.86 -1.97
C GLN A 190 5.02 -2.60 -1.95
N PHE A 191 6.34 -2.73 -2.11
CA PHE A 191 7.23 -1.57 -2.24
C PHE A 191 6.82 -0.66 -3.41
N PHE A 192 6.60 -1.24 -4.60
CA PHE A 192 6.17 -0.49 -5.77
C PHE A 192 4.73 0.02 -5.65
N ASN A 193 3.85 -0.76 -5.02
CA ASN A 193 2.47 -0.37 -4.75
C ASN A 193 2.42 0.84 -3.79
N ALA A 194 3.27 0.88 -2.77
CA ALA A 194 3.39 2.01 -1.85
C ALA A 194 3.79 3.31 -2.59
N LEU A 195 4.70 3.19 -3.58
CA LEU A 195 5.03 4.31 -4.48
C LEU A 195 3.86 4.71 -5.38
N ALA A 196 3.10 3.74 -5.88
CA ALA A 196 1.93 3.98 -6.73
C ALA A 196 0.82 4.71 -5.97
N VAL A 197 0.53 4.31 -4.72
CA VAL A 197 -0.57 4.90 -3.93
C VAL A 197 -0.22 6.23 -3.26
N ARG A 198 1.04 6.66 -3.32
CA ARG A 198 1.54 7.92 -2.75
C ARG A 198 0.74 9.15 -3.16
N THR A 199 0.22 9.15 -4.39
CA THR A 199 -0.62 10.22 -4.93
C THR A 199 -1.92 9.65 -5.48
N GLU A 200 -3.01 10.41 -5.36
CA GLU A 200 -4.30 10.02 -5.90
C GLU A 200 -4.38 10.29 -7.41
N ARG A 201 -3.87 11.46 -7.82
CA ARG A 201 -3.96 11.96 -9.20
C ARG A 201 -2.63 12.34 -9.83
N GLU A 202 -1.69 12.86 -9.06
CA GLU A 202 -0.36 13.26 -9.56
C GLU A 202 0.50 12.06 -9.94
N SER A 203 1.50 12.27 -10.80
CA SER A 203 2.33 11.18 -11.32
C SER A 203 3.39 10.89 -10.30
N VAL A 204 3.76 9.62 -10.12
CA VAL A 204 4.91 9.28 -9.27
C VAL A 204 6.19 9.97 -9.77
N PHE A 205 6.31 10.18 -11.09
CA PHE A 205 7.44 10.89 -11.69
C PHE A 205 7.41 12.41 -11.46
N ARG A 206 6.22 13.01 -11.35
CA ARG A 206 6.08 14.45 -11.04
C ARG A 206 6.19 14.74 -9.55
N ALA A 207 5.64 13.87 -8.71
CA ALA A 207 5.80 13.92 -7.26
C ALA A 207 7.24 13.56 -6.82
N GLY A 208 8.03 12.97 -7.73
CA GLY A 208 9.45 12.61 -7.57
C GLY A 208 9.65 11.41 -6.67
N VAL A 209 10.23 10.31 -7.17
CA VAL A 209 10.39 9.05 -6.42
C VAL A 209 11.10 9.22 -5.06
N PHE A 210 11.97 10.21 -4.92
CA PHE A 210 12.73 10.51 -3.69
C PHE A 210 12.13 11.62 -2.83
N GLY A 211 10.93 12.12 -3.15
CA GLY A 211 10.29 13.20 -2.40
C GLY A 211 9.98 12.84 -0.94
N ASN A 212 9.76 11.55 -0.65
CA ASN A 212 9.63 11.02 0.70
C ASN A 212 10.73 9.96 0.95
N PRO A 213 11.90 10.36 1.48
CA PRO A 213 13.01 9.42 1.72
C PRO A 213 12.66 8.37 2.77
N TRP A 214 11.72 8.66 3.69
CA TRP A 214 11.26 7.69 4.68
C TRP A 214 10.49 6.54 4.04
N LEU A 215 9.74 6.80 2.97
CA LEU A 215 9.03 5.75 2.23
C LEU A 215 10.03 4.81 1.53
N ILE A 216 11.08 5.37 0.93
CA ILE A 216 12.14 4.60 0.31
C ILE A 216 12.90 3.79 1.36
N ALA A 217 13.28 4.41 2.48
CA ALA A 217 13.96 3.72 3.57
C ALA A 217 13.11 2.57 4.15
N ALA A 218 11.81 2.79 4.35
CA ALA A 218 10.88 1.77 4.82
C ALA A 218 10.75 0.59 3.84
N GLY A 219 10.66 0.90 2.55
CA GLY A 219 10.63 -0.11 1.48
C GLY A 219 11.92 -0.92 1.37
N LEU A 220 13.07 -0.23 1.38
CA LEU A 220 14.39 -0.87 1.39
C LEU A 220 14.60 -1.73 2.63
N PHE A 221 14.10 -1.30 3.79
CA PHE A 221 14.09 -2.13 4.99
C PHE A 221 13.25 -3.39 4.79
N GLY A 222 12.06 -3.30 4.21
CA GLY A 222 11.23 -4.47 3.90
C GLY A 222 11.93 -5.45 2.95
N LEU A 223 12.57 -4.94 1.90
CA LEU A 223 13.38 -5.75 0.97
C LEU A 223 14.59 -6.39 1.66
N ALA A 224 15.29 -5.65 2.51
CA ALA A 224 16.41 -6.15 3.28
C ALA A 224 15.99 -7.21 4.29
N LEU A 225 14.84 -7.04 4.95
CA LEU A 225 14.24 -8.02 5.84
C LEU A 225 13.91 -9.31 5.08
N MET A 226 13.30 -9.19 3.89
CA MET A 226 12.99 -10.35 3.06
C MET A 226 14.27 -11.05 2.56
N ALA A 227 15.30 -10.30 2.16
CA ALA A 227 16.59 -10.87 1.81
C ALA A 227 17.25 -11.58 3.01
N ALA A 228 17.17 -10.99 4.21
CA ALA A 228 17.68 -11.62 5.42
C ALA A 228 16.93 -12.93 5.71
N ILE A 229 15.60 -12.94 5.59
CA ILE A 229 14.76 -14.14 5.73
C ILE A 229 15.12 -15.21 4.69
N SER A 230 15.52 -14.81 3.47
CA SER A 230 15.89 -15.74 2.40
C SER A 230 17.31 -16.29 2.53
N TYR A 231 18.28 -15.56 3.11
CA TYR A 231 19.69 -15.98 3.13
C TYR A 231 20.26 -16.36 4.52
N LEU A 232 19.68 -15.89 5.63
CA LEU A 232 20.21 -16.23 6.96
C LEU A 232 19.69 -17.61 7.40
N PRO A 233 20.57 -18.58 7.73
CA PRO A 233 20.16 -19.93 8.13
C PRO A 233 19.22 -19.98 9.35
N LEU A 234 19.42 -19.06 10.31
CA LEU A 234 18.56 -18.93 11.49
C LEU A 234 17.14 -18.48 11.13
N LEU A 235 16.98 -17.63 10.12
CA LEU A 235 15.67 -17.18 9.67
C LEU A 235 15.05 -18.18 8.71
N GLN A 236 15.85 -18.85 7.88
CA GLN A 236 15.37 -19.93 7.01
C GLN A 236 14.74 -21.09 7.78
N SER A 237 15.28 -21.44 8.96
CA SER A 237 14.70 -22.51 9.78
C SER A 237 13.36 -22.12 10.41
N VAL A 238 13.21 -20.86 10.83
CA VAL A 238 11.97 -20.33 11.43
C VAL A 238 10.89 -20.12 10.38
N PHE A 239 11.26 -19.53 9.25
CA PHE A 239 10.33 -19.16 8.19
C PHE A 239 10.20 -20.25 7.13
N HIS A 240 10.94 -21.36 7.16
CA HIS A 240 10.93 -22.40 6.13
C HIS A 240 11.10 -21.83 4.70
N THR A 241 12.08 -20.95 4.54
CA THR A 241 12.42 -20.28 3.26
C THR A 241 13.64 -20.91 2.60
N ALA A 242 13.82 -20.61 1.33
CA ALA A 242 14.96 -21.04 0.53
C ALA A 242 15.72 -19.81 -0.02
N PRO A 243 17.01 -19.96 -0.35
CA PRO A 243 17.77 -18.89 -0.97
C PRO A 243 17.24 -18.63 -2.39
N LEU A 244 17.04 -17.35 -2.73
CA LEU A 244 16.65 -16.93 -4.08
C LEU A 244 17.89 -16.58 -4.91
N THR A 245 17.85 -16.85 -6.21
CA THR A 245 18.92 -16.42 -7.13
C THR A 245 18.75 -14.94 -7.49
N ALA A 246 19.81 -14.31 -8.00
CA ALA A 246 19.73 -12.93 -8.49
C ALA A 246 18.74 -12.79 -9.67
N GLY A 247 18.58 -13.85 -10.48
CA GLY A 247 17.59 -13.89 -11.56
C GLY A 247 16.16 -13.86 -11.03
N ASP A 248 15.89 -14.56 -9.94
CA ASP A 248 14.57 -14.56 -9.29
C ASP A 248 14.23 -13.16 -8.78
N TRP A 249 15.17 -12.48 -8.10
CA TRP A 249 14.97 -11.10 -7.67
C TRP A 249 14.67 -10.14 -8.82
N ALA A 250 15.36 -10.29 -9.96
CA ALA A 250 15.10 -9.47 -11.14
C ALA A 250 13.70 -9.72 -11.73
N LEU A 251 13.27 -10.99 -11.79
CA LEU A 251 11.92 -11.36 -12.21
C LEU A 251 10.86 -10.77 -11.26
N LEU A 252 11.06 -10.91 -9.96
CA LEU A 252 10.13 -10.39 -8.94
C LEU A 252 10.04 -8.87 -8.98
N ALA A 253 11.17 -8.18 -9.22
CA ALA A 253 11.18 -6.73 -9.44
C ALA A 253 10.39 -6.35 -10.69
N ALA A 254 10.55 -7.09 -11.80
CA ALA A 254 9.78 -6.85 -13.02
C ALA A 254 8.27 -7.02 -12.80
N VAL A 255 7.86 -8.05 -12.06
CA VAL A 255 6.46 -8.28 -11.68
C VAL A 255 5.94 -7.17 -10.76
N GLY A 256 6.75 -6.75 -9.78
CA GLY A 256 6.39 -5.67 -8.84
C GLY A 256 6.19 -4.31 -9.51
N VAL A 257 6.86 -4.05 -10.65
CA VAL A 257 6.66 -2.80 -11.42
C VAL A 257 5.29 -2.76 -12.13
N LEU A 258 4.66 -3.92 -12.39
CA LEU A 258 3.36 -3.98 -13.08
C LEU A 258 2.25 -3.18 -12.40
N PRO A 259 1.97 -3.32 -11.08
CA PRO A 259 0.95 -2.51 -10.41
C PRO A 259 1.27 -1.01 -10.44
N LEU A 260 2.55 -0.62 -10.33
CA LEU A 260 2.98 0.78 -10.45
C LEU A 260 2.68 1.35 -11.84
N ALA A 261 3.06 0.62 -12.90
CA ALA A 261 2.78 1.01 -14.27
C ALA A 261 1.26 1.10 -14.53
N ALA A 262 0.48 0.15 -14.01
CA ALA A 262 -0.97 0.13 -14.14
C ALA A 262 -1.65 1.32 -13.44
N ASP A 263 -1.20 1.70 -12.22
CA ASP A 263 -1.72 2.88 -11.53
C ASP A 263 -1.34 4.18 -12.25
N GLU A 264 -0.14 4.26 -12.84
CA GLU A 264 0.28 5.41 -13.61
C GLU A 264 -0.57 5.58 -14.88
N VAL A 265 -0.85 4.49 -15.62
CA VAL A 265 -1.79 4.52 -16.75
C VAL A 265 -3.19 4.96 -16.30
N ARG A 266 -3.67 4.50 -15.15
CA ARG A 266 -4.94 4.93 -14.56
C ARG A 266 -4.93 6.44 -14.29
N LYS A 267 -3.88 6.96 -13.65
CA LYS A 267 -3.71 8.39 -13.35
C LYS A 267 -3.65 9.25 -14.61
N LEU A 268 -2.95 8.79 -15.65
CA LEU A 268 -2.90 9.46 -16.95
C LEU A 268 -4.29 9.57 -17.59
N ARG A 269 -5.08 8.49 -17.57
CA ARG A 269 -6.47 8.48 -18.06
C ARG A 269 -7.38 9.43 -17.27
N LEU A 270 -7.18 9.55 -15.96
CA LEU A 270 -7.96 10.47 -15.13
C LEU A 270 -7.67 11.93 -15.46
N ARG A 271 -6.39 12.30 -15.65
CA ARG A 271 -6.00 13.66 -16.06
C ARG A 271 -6.54 14.03 -17.44
N GLY A 272 -6.51 13.10 -18.39
CA GLY A 272 -7.07 13.33 -19.73
C GLY A 272 -8.58 13.60 -19.73
N ARG A 273 -9.33 13.14 -18.72
CA ARG A 273 -10.77 13.40 -18.59
C ARG A 273 -11.10 14.74 -17.93
N THR A 274 -10.18 15.30 -17.13
CA THR A 274 -10.36 16.62 -16.49
C THR A 274 -9.99 17.78 -17.41
N ALA A 275 -9.23 17.51 -18.49
CA ALA A 275 -8.82 18.48 -19.49
C ALA A 275 -9.81 18.65 -20.65
N ARG A 276 -10.98 18.00 -20.62
CA ARG A 276 -12.04 18.29 -21.60
C ARG A 276 -12.71 19.59 -21.14
N PRO A 277 -12.59 20.71 -21.88
CA PRO A 277 -13.31 21.91 -21.52
C PRO A 277 -14.80 21.54 -21.53
N GLU A 278 -15.50 21.80 -20.44
CA GLU A 278 -16.94 22.01 -20.50
C GLU A 278 -17.16 23.22 -21.40
N GLY A 279 -17.23 22.95 -22.70
CA GLY A 279 -17.84 23.85 -23.65
C GLY A 279 -19.34 23.84 -23.41
N ASP A 280 -19.87 25.04 -23.23
CA ASP A 280 -21.22 25.47 -23.57
C ASP A 280 -22.37 24.75 -22.82
N VAL A 281 -22.70 25.26 -21.63
CA VAL A 281 -24.10 25.31 -21.19
C VAL A 281 -24.52 26.78 -21.22
N ARG A 282 -25.17 27.14 -22.33
CA ARG A 282 -25.99 28.35 -22.46
C ARG A 282 -27.29 28.20 -21.66
#